data_AF-A0A2E4T2E9-F1
#
_entry.id   AF-A0A2E4T2E9-F1
#
_cell.length_a   1.000
_cell.length_b   1.000
_cell.length_c   1.000
_cell.angle_alpha   90.00
_cell.angle_beta   90.00
_cell.angle_gamma   90.00
#
_symmetry.space_group_name_H-M   'P 1'
#
loop_
_entity.id
_entity.type
_entity.pdbx_description
1 polymer ?
#
loop_
_entity_poly.entity_id
_entity_poly.type
_entity_poly.pdbx_seq_one_letter_code
_entity_poly.pdbx_strand_id
1 'polypeptide(L)'
;MTKKTTTMLITMLLCTSVLAGCMSEDEIELDGEDGGYEYASNVDNHRMLMGDVCDIKDLSGAYDWEGVKDIYENGEHAEKSDGSYRTLEGFASASGKNHAYDAYYYADGSWDDFVSAAIGGTGAFAGESDTVRDQAVEKGIQNGVMTAYAIHELNAAIIKAEAGNWGPDDAQHAWDEGWAFYHGPDDADADYDGCGPFATAAKRGGNFGTGDATNIATLAAMNDGLTALKNEDMQGVIDARDEVLKNVVIVYSQASVRYASKMTDDLAAGDTADYDKHQVEG
;
A
#
# COMPACT_ATOMS: atom_id res chain seq x y z
N MET A 1 56.75 25.00 -0.90
CA MET A 1 55.55 25.69 -0.38
C MET A 1 54.55 25.84 -1.51
N THR A 2 53.30 25.56 -1.16
CA THR A 2 52.22 24.98 -1.96
C THR A 2 51.46 26.05 -2.75
N LYS A 3 51.08 25.73 -4.00
CA LYS A 3 50.06 26.46 -4.77
C LYS A 3 48.69 26.32 -4.06
N LYS A 4 47.95 27.41 -3.92
CA LYS A 4 46.48 27.37 -3.79
C LYS A 4 45.85 28.42 -4.70
N THR A 5 45.11 27.89 -5.65
CA THR A 5 44.16 28.50 -6.56
C THR A 5 42.94 28.99 -5.77
N THR A 6 42.45 30.21 -6.03
CA THR A 6 41.12 30.65 -5.59
C THR A 6 40.31 31.00 -6.83
N THR A 7 39.25 30.22 -7.02
CA THR A 7 38.36 30.16 -8.18
C THR A 7 37.34 31.30 -8.15
N MET A 8 36.96 31.70 -9.38
CA MET A 8 35.97 32.68 -9.78
C MET A 8 34.61 32.60 -9.07
N LEU A 9 34.06 33.79 -8.79
CA LEU A 9 32.63 34.08 -8.69
C LEU A 9 31.91 33.65 -9.97
N ILE A 10 30.82 32.89 -9.84
CA ILE A 10 29.76 32.82 -10.85
C ILE A 10 28.44 33.17 -10.16
N THR A 11 27.89 34.29 -10.60
CA THR A 11 26.60 34.89 -10.27
C THR A 11 25.46 33.93 -10.62
N MET A 12 24.69 33.49 -9.62
CA MET A 12 23.46 32.74 -9.83
C MET A 12 22.28 33.73 -9.90
N LEU A 13 21.72 33.84 -11.10
CA LEU A 13 20.60 34.70 -11.45
C LEU A 13 19.31 34.06 -10.91
N LEU A 14 18.65 34.73 -9.96
CA LEU A 14 17.29 34.42 -9.51
C LEU A 14 16.31 34.74 -10.63
N CYS A 15 15.74 33.69 -11.25
CA CYS A 15 14.53 33.81 -12.04
C CYS A 15 13.33 33.59 -11.11
N THR A 16 12.71 34.70 -10.69
CA THR A 16 11.33 34.72 -10.21
C THR A 16 10.40 34.47 -11.39
N SER A 17 9.74 33.32 -11.43
CA SER A 17 8.56 33.10 -12.26
C SER A 17 7.34 32.94 -11.34
N VAL A 18 6.67 34.06 -11.07
CA VAL A 18 5.24 34.03 -10.76
C VAL A 18 4.54 33.73 -12.09
N LEU A 19 4.00 32.53 -12.21
CA LEU A 19 2.96 32.21 -13.18
C LEU A 19 1.75 31.74 -12.38
N ALA A 20 0.75 32.60 -12.31
CA ALA A 20 -0.62 32.18 -12.10
C ALA A 20 -1.05 31.37 -13.35
N GLY A 21 -1.15 30.04 -13.22
CA GLY A 21 -2.04 29.21 -14.03
C GLY A 21 -3.24 28.90 -13.13
N CYS A 22 -4.42 29.48 -13.36
CA CYS A 22 -5.44 28.91 -14.24
C CYS A 22 -5.78 27.48 -13.83
N MET A 23 -6.85 27.39 -13.04
CA MET A 23 -7.61 26.21 -12.61
C MET A 23 -7.48 25.04 -13.60
N SER A 24 -6.89 23.93 -13.15
CA SER A 24 -7.37 22.61 -13.54
C SER A 24 -8.66 22.38 -12.77
N GLU A 25 -9.78 22.40 -13.47
CA GLU A 25 -10.97 21.67 -13.00
C GLU A 25 -10.56 20.18 -13.06
N ASP A 26 -10.78 19.44 -11.97
CA ASP A 26 -10.56 17.99 -11.78
C ASP A 26 -9.22 17.57 -11.11
N GLU A 27 -8.70 18.32 -10.13
CA GLU A 27 -7.83 17.69 -9.12
C GLU A 27 -8.73 17.00 -8.09
N ILE A 28 -8.48 15.72 -7.80
CA ILE A 28 -9.24 14.95 -6.81
C ILE A 28 -9.06 15.65 -5.45
N GLU A 29 -10.15 16.16 -4.88
CA GLU A 29 -10.18 16.72 -3.54
C GLU A 29 -11.02 15.80 -2.65
N LEU A 30 -10.37 15.19 -1.67
CA LEU A 30 -11.00 14.35 -0.67
C LEU A 30 -10.96 15.05 0.70
N ASP A 31 -11.75 14.54 1.64
CA ASP A 31 -11.73 15.01 3.02
C ASP A 31 -10.33 14.81 3.64
N GLY A 32 -9.94 15.72 4.55
CA GLY A 32 -8.61 15.71 5.17
C GLY A 32 -8.39 14.63 6.23
N GLU A 33 -9.32 13.67 6.35
CA GLU A 33 -9.27 12.58 7.31
C GLU A 33 -9.88 11.30 6.74
N ASP A 34 -9.43 10.14 7.23
CA ASP A 34 -10.03 8.83 6.95
C ASP A 34 -10.01 7.97 8.21
N GLY A 35 -11.11 7.30 8.53
CA GLY A 35 -11.12 6.28 9.58
C GLY A 35 -10.69 6.80 10.96
N GLY A 36 -10.78 8.11 11.20
CA GLY A 36 -10.32 8.79 12.41
C GLY A 36 -8.83 9.19 12.43
N TYR A 37 -8.15 9.18 11.28
CA TYR A 37 -6.79 9.71 11.09
C TYR A 37 -6.85 11.01 10.28
N GLU A 38 -6.31 12.10 10.82
CA GLU A 38 -6.24 13.41 10.14
C GLU A 38 -4.86 13.57 9.46
N TYR A 39 -4.87 13.74 8.14
CA TYR A 39 -3.66 13.87 7.33
C TYR A 39 -2.92 15.19 7.58
N ALA A 40 -1.59 15.17 7.56
CA ALA A 40 -0.77 16.39 7.63
C ALA A 40 -0.39 16.96 6.26
N SER A 41 -0.61 16.20 5.20
CA SER A 41 -0.26 16.49 3.81
C SER A 41 -1.37 16.01 2.87
N ASN A 42 -1.40 16.51 1.63
CA ASN A 42 -2.34 16.01 0.62
C ASN A 42 -1.82 14.70 0.04
N VAL A 43 -2.52 13.59 0.33
CA VAL A 43 -2.26 12.25 -0.23
C VAL A 43 -3.44 11.69 -1.03
N ASP A 44 -4.35 12.55 -1.50
CA ASP A 44 -5.61 12.15 -2.15
C ASP A 44 -5.37 11.23 -3.33
N ASN A 45 -4.38 11.56 -4.16
CA ASN A 45 -4.00 10.73 -5.29
C ASN A 45 -3.48 9.32 -4.89
N HIS A 46 -2.86 9.17 -3.72
CA HIS A 46 -2.44 7.86 -3.22
C HIS A 46 -3.62 7.06 -2.65
N ARG A 47 -4.56 7.75 -1.98
CA ARG A 47 -5.79 7.14 -1.44
C ARG A 47 -6.59 6.48 -2.57
N MET A 48 -6.69 7.13 -3.72
CA MET A 48 -7.45 6.65 -4.88
C MET A 48 -6.95 5.33 -5.48
N LEU A 49 -5.72 4.87 -5.20
CA LEU A 49 -5.28 3.53 -5.62
C LEU A 49 -6.16 2.42 -5.02
N MET A 50 -6.85 2.67 -3.92
CA MET A 50 -7.80 1.71 -3.37
C MET A 50 -8.97 1.44 -4.32
N GLY A 51 -9.34 2.40 -5.16
CA GLY A 51 -10.30 2.22 -6.25
C GLY A 51 -9.83 1.18 -7.26
N ASP A 52 -8.56 1.27 -7.70
CA ASP A 52 -7.95 0.27 -8.59
C ASP A 52 -7.99 -1.14 -7.96
N VAL A 53 -7.76 -1.24 -6.64
CA VAL A 53 -7.84 -2.53 -5.91
C VAL A 53 -9.27 -3.08 -5.91
N CYS A 54 -10.28 -2.22 -5.71
CA CYS A 54 -11.68 -2.63 -5.76
C CYS A 54 -12.09 -3.11 -7.16
N ASP A 55 -11.73 -2.37 -8.20
CA ASP A 55 -12.11 -2.72 -9.56
C ASP A 55 -11.41 -4.00 -10.03
N ILE A 56 -10.12 -4.17 -9.71
CA ILE A 56 -9.42 -5.43 -9.99
C ILE A 56 -10.08 -6.60 -9.29
N LYS A 57 -10.52 -6.44 -8.04
CA LYS A 57 -11.21 -7.51 -7.31
C LYS A 57 -12.54 -7.91 -7.96
N ASP A 58 -13.30 -6.94 -8.45
CA ASP A 58 -14.57 -7.22 -9.15
C ASP A 58 -14.31 -7.88 -10.52
N LEU A 59 -13.32 -7.39 -11.26
CA LEU A 59 -12.93 -7.94 -12.56
C LEU A 59 -12.32 -9.35 -12.43
N SER A 60 -11.48 -9.59 -11.43
CA SER A 60 -10.90 -10.92 -11.19
C SER A 60 -11.96 -11.92 -10.78
N GLY A 61 -12.95 -11.51 -9.97
CA GLY A 61 -14.10 -12.33 -9.62
C GLY A 61 -15.01 -12.67 -10.81
N ALA A 62 -15.01 -11.81 -11.85
CA ALA A 62 -15.67 -12.05 -13.13
C ALA A 62 -14.78 -12.79 -14.15
N TYR A 63 -13.53 -13.10 -13.79
CA TYR A 63 -12.48 -13.67 -14.65
C TYR A 63 -12.16 -12.83 -15.89
N ASP A 64 -12.36 -11.51 -15.79
CA ASP A 64 -11.96 -10.55 -16.81
C ASP A 64 -10.47 -10.23 -16.68
N TRP A 65 -9.63 -11.15 -17.13
CA TRP A 65 -8.18 -11.02 -17.03
C TRP A 65 -7.60 -9.89 -17.89
N GLU A 66 -8.32 -9.46 -18.95
CA GLU A 66 -7.90 -8.31 -19.76
C GLU A 66 -8.14 -7.01 -18.99
N GLY A 67 -9.32 -6.85 -18.39
CA GLY A 67 -9.64 -5.71 -17.53
C GLY A 67 -8.74 -5.65 -16.29
N VAL A 68 -8.53 -6.78 -15.59
CA VAL A 68 -7.61 -6.85 -14.45
C VAL A 68 -6.21 -6.38 -14.84
N LYS A 69 -5.71 -6.86 -15.98
CA LYS A 69 -4.39 -6.51 -16.47
C LYS A 69 -4.29 -5.02 -16.81
N ASP A 70 -5.31 -4.48 -17.46
CA ASP A 70 -5.35 -3.07 -17.85
C ASP A 70 -5.25 -2.15 -16.63
N ILE A 71 -6.09 -2.35 -15.60
CA ILE A 71 -6.02 -1.54 -14.38
C ILE A 71 -4.71 -1.76 -13.64
N TYR A 72 -4.20 -2.98 -13.55
CA TYR A 72 -2.96 -3.27 -12.84
C TYR A 72 -1.75 -2.54 -13.44
N GLU A 73 -1.61 -2.56 -14.77
CA GLU A 73 -0.48 -1.97 -15.50
C GLU A 73 -0.67 -0.47 -15.77
N ASN A 74 -1.90 -0.02 -16.01
CA ASN A 74 -2.19 1.34 -16.49
C ASN A 74 -2.91 2.24 -15.47
N GLY A 75 -3.51 1.70 -14.41
CA GLY A 75 -4.28 2.45 -13.41
C GLY A 75 -5.60 3.04 -13.95
N GLU A 76 -6.52 3.39 -13.06
CA GLU A 76 -7.80 4.01 -13.43
C GLU A 76 -8.18 5.20 -12.53
N HIS A 77 -7.84 5.15 -11.23
CA HIS A 77 -8.35 6.11 -10.25
C HIS A 77 -7.35 7.20 -9.83
N ALA A 78 -6.05 6.93 -9.96
CA ALA A 78 -4.99 7.81 -9.43
C ALA A 78 -4.23 8.58 -10.52
N GLU A 79 -4.91 9.48 -11.24
CA GLU A 79 -4.30 10.30 -12.31
C GLU A 79 -3.34 11.37 -11.74
N LYS A 80 -2.12 11.46 -12.28
CA LYS A 80 -1.13 12.49 -11.94
C LYS A 80 -1.34 13.73 -12.80
N SER A 81 -0.73 14.83 -12.40
CA SER A 81 -0.80 16.11 -13.14
C SER A 81 -0.24 16.08 -14.57
N ASP A 82 0.52 15.06 -14.96
CA ASP A 82 1.01 14.86 -16.32
C ASP A 82 0.08 13.97 -17.19
N GLY A 83 -1.06 13.55 -16.66
CA GLY A 83 -2.04 12.67 -17.29
C GLY A 83 -1.65 11.19 -17.28
N SER A 84 -0.54 10.82 -16.63
CA SER A 84 -0.22 9.42 -16.34
C SER A 84 -0.84 8.98 -15.02
N TYR A 85 -1.10 7.70 -14.84
CA TYR A 85 -1.64 7.20 -13.58
C TYR A 85 -0.54 6.64 -12.68
N ARG A 86 -0.78 6.66 -11.36
CA ARG A 86 -0.12 5.73 -10.45
C ARG A 86 -0.71 4.34 -10.68
N THR A 87 0.12 3.31 -10.63
CA THR A 87 -0.30 1.96 -10.99
C THR A 87 0.15 0.97 -9.94
N LEU A 88 -0.67 -0.04 -9.68
CA LEU A 88 -0.35 -1.10 -8.73
C LEU A 88 0.88 -1.91 -9.18
N GLU A 89 1.07 -2.11 -10.48
CA GLU A 89 2.30 -2.69 -11.05
C GLU A 89 3.52 -1.81 -10.75
N GLY A 90 3.42 -0.49 -10.99
CA GLY A 90 4.53 0.45 -10.80
C GLY A 90 5.03 0.48 -9.36
N PHE A 91 4.10 0.30 -8.41
CA PHE A 91 4.43 0.02 -7.03
C PHE A 91 5.02 -1.40 -6.90
N ALA A 92 4.25 -2.45 -7.16
CA ALA A 92 4.67 -3.83 -6.93
C ALA A 92 6.05 -4.19 -7.53
N SER A 93 6.43 -3.64 -8.69
CA SER A 93 7.67 -3.91 -9.43
C SER A 93 8.87 -3.02 -9.05
N ALA A 94 8.66 -1.94 -8.29
CA ALA A 94 9.73 -0.98 -7.98
C ALA A 94 10.89 -1.62 -7.22
N SER A 95 12.10 -1.10 -7.44
CA SER A 95 13.31 -1.47 -6.70
C SER A 95 13.59 -0.50 -5.55
N GLY A 96 14.44 -0.89 -4.60
CA GLY A 96 14.85 -0.01 -3.49
C GLY A 96 13.74 0.23 -2.46
N LYS A 97 12.77 -0.68 -2.38
CA LYS A 97 11.65 -0.57 -1.44
C LYS A 97 12.12 -0.76 -0.01
N ASN A 98 11.72 0.17 0.86
CA ASN A 98 11.92 0.15 2.31
C ASN A 98 11.06 -0.91 3.05
N HIS A 99 10.85 -2.10 2.51
CA HIS A 99 10.15 -3.21 3.17
C HIS A 99 10.99 -4.50 3.10
N ALA A 100 10.71 -5.47 3.96
CA ALA A 100 11.56 -6.67 4.04
C ALA A 100 11.32 -7.74 2.95
N TYR A 101 10.22 -7.65 2.18
CA TYR A 101 9.79 -8.72 1.26
C TYR A 101 10.81 -9.03 0.16
N ASP A 102 11.30 -8.02 -0.56
CA ASP A 102 12.26 -8.24 -1.66
C ASP A 102 13.58 -8.85 -1.17
N ALA A 103 14.05 -8.42 0.01
CA ALA A 103 15.23 -9.03 0.64
C ALA A 103 14.98 -10.49 1.06
N TYR A 104 13.76 -10.82 1.51
CA TYR A 104 13.38 -12.17 1.87
C TYR A 104 13.29 -13.11 0.65
N TYR A 105 12.70 -12.63 -0.44
CA TYR A 105 12.57 -13.39 -1.69
C TYR A 105 13.81 -13.30 -2.59
N TYR A 106 14.79 -12.49 -2.22
CA TYR A 106 16.01 -12.22 -3.00
C TYR A 106 15.70 -11.71 -4.42
N ALA A 107 14.62 -10.95 -4.57
CA ALA A 107 14.14 -10.42 -5.84
C ALA A 107 13.48 -9.06 -5.63
N ASP A 108 13.96 -8.04 -6.34
CA ASP A 108 13.22 -6.79 -6.50
C ASP A 108 11.93 -7.10 -7.26
N GLY A 109 10.82 -6.48 -6.86
CA GLY A 109 9.55 -6.68 -7.57
C GLY A 109 8.86 -8.02 -7.25
N SER A 110 9.22 -8.68 -6.13
CA SER A 110 8.70 -10.01 -5.77
C SER A 110 7.17 -10.11 -5.75
N TRP A 111 6.48 -9.02 -5.38
CA TRP A 111 5.02 -8.96 -5.42
C TRP A 111 4.45 -8.79 -6.83
N ASP A 112 5.13 -8.06 -7.72
CA ASP A 112 4.74 -7.97 -9.12
C ASP A 112 4.90 -9.34 -9.79
N ASP A 113 6.04 -10.01 -9.61
CA ASP A 113 6.26 -11.37 -10.13
C ASP A 113 5.12 -12.32 -9.76
N PHE A 114 4.62 -12.25 -8.52
CA PHE A 114 3.50 -13.04 -8.05
C PHE A 114 2.18 -12.64 -8.71
N VAL A 115 1.83 -11.34 -8.67
CA VAL A 115 0.55 -10.83 -9.18
C VAL A 115 0.48 -10.97 -10.70
N SER A 116 1.51 -10.55 -11.44
CA SER A 116 1.60 -10.69 -12.89
C SER A 116 1.55 -12.16 -13.34
N ALA A 117 2.13 -13.09 -12.57
CA ALA A 117 1.98 -14.52 -12.85
C ALA A 117 0.54 -15.01 -12.67
N ALA A 118 -0.17 -14.54 -11.63
CA ALA A 118 -1.56 -14.88 -11.38
C ALA A 118 -2.48 -14.32 -12.49
N ILE A 119 -2.33 -13.04 -12.83
CA ILE A 119 -3.03 -12.37 -13.93
C ILE A 119 -2.77 -13.09 -15.26
N GLY A 120 -1.53 -13.50 -15.53
CA GLY A 120 -1.17 -14.19 -16.76
C GLY A 120 -1.50 -15.68 -16.80
N GLY A 121 -1.82 -16.31 -15.66
CA GLY A 121 -1.93 -17.77 -15.55
C GLY A 121 -0.61 -18.47 -15.90
N THR A 122 0.50 -17.91 -15.44
CA THR A 122 1.86 -18.39 -15.74
C THR A 122 2.61 -18.74 -14.45
N GLY A 123 3.84 -19.24 -14.57
CA GLY A 123 4.68 -19.55 -13.41
C GLY A 123 4.00 -20.55 -12.46
N ALA A 124 3.85 -20.16 -11.20
CA ALA A 124 3.16 -20.96 -10.18
C ALA A 124 1.66 -21.18 -10.45
N PHE A 125 1.06 -20.37 -11.33
CA PHE A 125 -0.35 -20.41 -11.70
C PHE A 125 -0.61 -21.05 -13.07
N ALA A 126 0.43 -21.63 -13.69
CA ALA A 126 0.28 -22.31 -14.97
C ALA A 126 -0.59 -23.57 -14.84
N GLY A 127 -1.78 -23.53 -15.44
CA GLY A 127 -2.75 -24.63 -15.37
C GLY A 127 -3.67 -24.60 -14.15
N GLU A 128 -3.55 -23.57 -13.31
CA GLU A 128 -4.47 -23.34 -12.20
C GLU A 128 -5.84 -22.87 -12.69
N SER A 129 -6.87 -23.08 -11.87
CA SER A 129 -8.23 -22.62 -12.17
C SER A 129 -8.36 -21.10 -12.07
N ASP A 130 -9.35 -20.53 -12.77
CA ASP A 130 -9.66 -19.12 -12.65
C ASP A 130 -10.03 -18.72 -11.22
N THR A 131 -10.66 -19.60 -10.44
CA THR A 131 -10.95 -19.39 -9.01
C THR A 131 -9.67 -19.24 -8.17
N VAL A 132 -8.66 -20.07 -8.43
CA VAL A 132 -7.37 -19.97 -7.72
C VAL A 132 -6.65 -18.68 -8.13
N ARG A 133 -6.65 -18.37 -9.43
CA ARG A 133 -6.03 -17.15 -9.95
C ARG A 133 -6.71 -15.89 -9.42
N ASP A 134 -8.04 -15.89 -9.29
CA ASP A 134 -8.82 -14.78 -8.72
C ASP A 134 -8.37 -14.50 -7.29
N GLN A 135 -8.35 -15.53 -6.44
CA GLN A 135 -7.89 -15.37 -5.07
C GLN A 135 -6.41 -14.95 -4.99
N ALA A 136 -5.55 -15.45 -5.87
CA ALA A 136 -4.17 -15.01 -5.92
C ALA A 136 -4.01 -13.54 -6.33
N VAL A 137 -4.78 -13.05 -7.30
CA VAL A 137 -4.78 -11.63 -7.70
C VAL A 137 -5.32 -10.75 -6.57
N GLU A 138 -6.53 -11.05 -6.07
CA GLU A 138 -7.19 -10.27 -5.02
C GLU A 138 -6.30 -10.18 -3.78
N LYS A 139 -5.82 -11.33 -3.28
CA LYS A 139 -5.04 -11.40 -2.04
C LYS A 139 -3.61 -10.91 -2.25
N GLY A 140 -3.00 -11.18 -3.41
CA GLY A 140 -1.68 -10.67 -3.77
C GLY A 140 -1.62 -9.15 -3.76
N ILE A 141 -2.65 -8.49 -4.30
CA ILE A 141 -2.73 -7.02 -4.30
C ILE A 141 -3.15 -6.50 -2.92
N GLN A 142 -4.31 -6.91 -2.42
CA GLN A 142 -4.88 -6.37 -1.16
C GLN A 142 -3.97 -6.63 0.04
N ASN A 143 -3.39 -7.82 0.15
CA ASN A 143 -2.64 -8.23 1.33
C ASN A 143 -1.14 -8.21 1.15
N GLY A 144 -0.66 -8.40 -0.08
CA GLY A 144 0.75 -8.34 -0.42
C GLY A 144 1.18 -6.91 -0.74
N VAL A 145 0.81 -6.43 -1.93
CA VAL A 145 1.22 -5.13 -2.47
C VAL A 145 0.85 -3.99 -1.50
N MET A 146 -0.43 -3.82 -1.16
CA MET A 146 -0.87 -2.67 -0.36
C MET A 146 -0.24 -2.65 1.04
N THR A 147 -0.13 -3.80 1.70
CA THR A 147 0.56 -3.93 3.00
C THR A 147 2.05 -3.62 2.88
N ALA A 148 2.72 -4.14 1.85
CA ALA A 148 4.13 -3.90 1.62
C ALA A 148 4.38 -2.39 1.39
N TYR A 149 3.47 -1.71 0.71
CA TYR A 149 3.51 -0.28 0.47
C TYR A 149 3.22 0.58 1.69
N ALA A 150 2.24 0.21 2.50
CA ALA A 150 2.05 0.87 3.78
C ALA A 150 3.35 0.82 4.62
N ILE A 151 3.97 -0.36 4.74
CA ILE A 151 5.24 -0.50 5.48
C ILE A 151 6.41 0.21 4.79
N HIS A 152 6.45 0.23 3.46
CA HIS A 152 7.44 0.99 2.70
C HIS A 152 7.44 2.45 3.12
N GLU A 153 6.26 3.07 3.18
CA GLU A 153 6.16 4.50 3.44
C GLU A 153 6.40 4.86 4.91
N LEU A 154 5.95 4.03 5.86
CA LEU A 154 6.30 4.26 7.28
C LEU A 154 7.82 4.17 7.51
N ASN A 155 8.52 3.29 6.78
CA ASN A 155 9.98 3.22 6.84
C ASN A 155 10.64 4.37 6.09
N ALA A 156 10.05 4.83 4.98
CA ALA A 156 10.49 6.03 4.28
C ALA A 156 10.37 7.29 5.15
N ALA A 157 9.30 7.40 5.95
CA ALA A 157 9.11 8.48 6.91
C ALA A 157 10.26 8.54 7.92
N ILE A 158 10.64 7.40 8.50
CA ILE A 158 11.78 7.29 9.41
C ILE A 158 13.08 7.73 8.72
N ILE A 159 13.36 7.22 7.51
CA ILE A 159 14.57 7.57 6.75
C ILE A 159 14.63 9.07 6.44
N LYS A 160 13.50 9.67 6.03
CA LYS A 160 13.39 11.11 5.75
C LYS A 160 13.60 11.92 7.03
N ALA A 161 13.02 11.49 8.16
CA ALA A 161 13.22 12.11 9.46
C ALA A 161 14.68 12.01 9.96
N GLU A 162 15.36 10.87 9.76
CA GLU A 162 16.79 10.70 10.08
C GLU A 162 17.68 11.67 9.29
N ALA A 163 17.27 12.01 8.07
CA ALA A 163 17.93 13.02 7.25
C ALA A 163 17.63 14.47 7.68
N GLY A 164 16.76 14.68 8.68
CA GLY A 164 16.33 15.99 9.17
C GLY A 164 15.13 16.58 8.43
N ASN A 165 14.47 15.81 7.56
CA ASN A 165 13.36 16.26 6.73
C ASN A 165 12.01 15.85 7.35
N TRP A 166 11.64 16.50 8.45
CA TRP A 166 10.47 16.14 9.26
C TRP A 166 9.12 16.64 8.72
N GLY A 167 9.15 17.53 7.72
CA GLY A 167 8.00 18.35 7.34
C GLY A 167 6.87 17.61 6.60
N PRO A 168 5.75 18.32 6.37
CA PRO A 168 4.57 17.83 5.64
C PRO A 168 4.85 17.49 4.17
N ASP A 169 5.94 17.97 3.59
CA ASP A 169 6.34 17.62 2.22
C ASP A 169 7.34 16.43 2.18
N ASP A 170 7.72 15.89 3.35
CA ASP A 170 8.78 14.89 3.49
C ASP A 170 8.34 13.71 4.38
N ALA A 171 8.80 13.64 5.64
CA ALA A 171 8.55 12.49 6.51
C ALA A 171 7.07 12.35 6.90
N GLN A 172 6.37 13.47 7.15
CA GLN A 172 4.93 13.44 7.42
C GLN A 172 4.14 13.01 6.18
N HIS A 173 4.55 13.42 4.98
CA HIS A 173 3.93 12.95 3.73
C HIS A 173 4.02 11.44 3.58
N ALA A 174 5.21 10.87 3.78
CA ALA A 174 5.41 9.43 3.74
C ALA A 174 4.55 8.70 4.81
N TRP A 175 4.45 9.28 6.00
CA TRP A 175 3.62 8.69 7.04
C TRP A 175 2.14 8.67 6.66
N ASP A 176 1.65 9.76 6.07
CA ASP A 176 0.29 9.89 5.53
C ASP A 176 0.03 8.91 4.37
N GLU A 177 0.98 8.77 3.43
CA GLU A 177 0.90 7.77 2.35
C GLU A 177 0.75 6.35 2.91
N GLY A 178 1.43 6.04 4.03
CA GLY A 178 1.29 4.78 4.74
C GLY A 178 -0.14 4.47 5.19
N TRP A 179 -0.89 5.47 5.68
CA TRP A 179 -2.31 5.31 6.02
C TRP A 179 -3.17 5.17 4.77
N ALA A 180 -2.90 5.97 3.73
CA ALA A 180 -3.61 5.90 2.46
C ALA A 180 -3.56 4.48 1.84
N PHE A 181 -2.40 3.82 1.87
CA PHE A 181 -2.26 2.45 1.38
C PHE A 181 -2.91 1.38 2.29
N TYR A 182 -3.06 1.66 3.58
CA TYR A 182 -3.64 0.72 4.54
C TYR A 182 -5.17 0.78 4.61
N HIS A 183 -5.71 2.00 4.68
CA HIS A 183 -7.14 2.28 4.86
C HIS A 183 -7.84 2.57 3.54
N GLY A 184 -7.26 3.45 2.71
CA GLY A 184 -7.94 4.05 1.57
C GLY A 184 -8.91 5.17 2.01
N PRO A 185 -9.59 5.82 1.04
CA PRO A 185 -10.54 6.88 1.31
C PRO A 185 -11.89 6.34 1.80
N ASP A 186 -12.56 7.09 2.68
CA ASP A 186 -13.93 6.84 3.17
C ASP A 186 -14.96 7.93 2.80
N ASP A 187 -14.56 8.83 1.89
CA ASP A 187 -15.41 9.85 1.29
C ASP A 187 -16.62 9.24 0.57
N ALA A 188 -17.78 9.91 0.64
CA ALA A 188 -19.03 9.37 0.09
C ALA A 188 -18.98 9.01 -1.42
N ASP A 189 -18.18 9.73 -2.20
CA ASP A 189 -18.00 9.51 -3.64
C ASP A 189 -16.71 8.72 -3.97
N ALA A 190 -15.93 8.33 -2.95
CA ALA A 190 -14.70 7.54 -3.05
C ALA A 190 -14.54 6.64 -1.80
N ASP A 191 -15.56 5.83 -1.49
CA ASP A 191 -15.54 4.90 -0.36
C ASP A 191 -15.04 3.53 -0.82
N TYR A 192 -13.77 3.24 -0.52
CA TYR A 192 -13.10 2.01 -0.92
C TYR A 192 -12.60 1.20 0.30
N ASP A 193 -13.16 1.43 1.48
CA ASP A 193 -12.73 0.85 2.77
C ASP A 193 -12.66 -0.70 2.77
N GLY A 194 -13.44 -1.33 1.89
CA GLY A 194 -13.62 -2.78 1.78
C GLY A 194 -12.54 -3.56 1.02
N CYS A 195 -11.61 -2.85 0.37
CA CYS A 195 -10.66 -3.43 -0.59
C CYS A 195 -9.21 -3.42 -0.10
N GLY A 196 -8.90 -2.71 0.98
CA GLY A 196 -7.54 -2.59 1.51
C GLY A 196 -7.18 -3.55 2.65
N PRO A 197 -5.94 -3.46 3.16
CA PRO A 197 -5.50 -4.18 4.36
C PRO A 197 -6.41 -3.98 5.59
N PHE A 198 -7.00 -2.78 5.75
CA PHE A 198 -7.94 -2.47 6.82
C PHE A 198 -9.15 -3.42 6.85
N ALA A 199 -9.76 -3.70 5.69
CA ALA A 199 -10.86 -4.66 5.56
C ALA A 199 -10.43 -6.10 5.89
N THR A 200 -9.22 -6.49 5.47
CA THR A 200 -8.68 -7.80 5.84
C THR A 200 -8.55 -7.93 7.36
N ALA A 201 -7.98 -6.91 8.02
CA ALA A 201 -7.81 -6.89 9.46
C ALA A 201 -9.15 -7.02 10.21
N ALA A 202 -10.20 -6.28 9.80
CA ALA A 202 -11.55 -6.42 10.35
C ALA A 202 -12.11 -7.84 10.17
N LYS A 203 -11.95 -8.43 8.97
CA LYS A 203 -12.39 -9.82 8.69
C LYS A 203 -11.65 -10.84 9.56
N ARG A 204 -10.33 -10.69 9.77
CA ARG A 204 -9.55 -11.57 10.64
C ARG A 204 -9.98 -11.42 12.08
N GLY A 205 -10.15 -10.19 12.56
CA GLY A 205 -10.64 -9.90 13.89
C GLY A 205 -12.01 -10.52 14.17
N GLY A 206 -12.95 -10.41 13.23
CA GLY A 206 -14.26 -11.07 13.32
C GLY A 206 -14.18 -12.61 13.36
N ASN A 207 -13.26 -13.21 12.61
CA ASN A 207 -13.08 -14.67 12.60
C ASN A 207 -12.45 -15.23 13.87
N PHE A 208 -11.60 -14.46 14.55
CA PHE A 208 -10.95 -14.85 15.81
C PHE A 208 -11.67 -14.32 17.05
N GLY A 209 -12.78 -13.58 16.86
CA GLY A 209 -13.58 -13.02 17.96
C GLY A 209 -12.88 -11.86 18.69
N THR A 210 -11.94 -11.18 18.05
CA THR A 210 -11.23 -10.02 18.60
C THR A 210 -11.80 -8.68 18.14
N GLY A 211 -12.80 -8.69 17.24
CA GLY A 211 -13.36 -7.46 16.66
C GLY A 211 -12.28 -6.62 15.98
N ASP A 212 -12.43 -5.30 16.02
CA ASP A 212 -11.52 -4.36 15.33
C ASP A 212 -10.26 -4.02 16.13
N ALA A 213 -9.86 -4.88 17.09
CA ALA A 213 -8.76 -4.60 18.01
C ALA A 213 -7.45 -4.20 17.29
N THR A 214 -7.12 -4.88 16.18
CA THR A 214 -5.92 -4.55 15.39
C THR A 214 -6.08 -3.23 14.65
N ASN A 215 -7.24 -2.93 14.07
CA ASN A 215 -7.47 -1.65 13.38
C ASN A 215 -7.45 -0.47 14.35
N ILE A 216 -8.06 -0.62 15.53
CA ILE A 216 -8.03 0.38 16.60
C ILE A 216 -6.58 0.63 17.05
N ALA A 217 -5.79 -0.43 17.23
CA ALA A 217 -4.39 -0.31 17.62
C ALA A 217 -3.52 0.30 16.52
N THR A 218 -3.74 -0.07 15.26
CA THR A 218 -3.06 0.54 14.10
C THR A 218 -3.39 2.02 14.00
N LEU A 219 -4.67 2.42 14.10
CA LEU A 219 -5.08 3.83 14.06
C LEU A 219 -4.43 4.65 15.18
N ALA A 220 -4.41 4.11 16.40
CA ALA A 220 -3.74 4.76 17.53
C ALA A 220 -2.25 4.97 17.25
N ALA A 221 -1.56 3.94 16.75
CA ALA A 221 -0.14 4.02 16.40
C ALA A 221 0.12 5.00 15.25
N MET A 222 -0.76 5.07 14.25
CA MET A 222 -0.66 6.05 13.16
C MET A 222 -0.76 7.48 13.68
N ASN A 223 -1.73 7.77 14.55
CA ASN A 223 -1.88 9.08 15.18
C ASN A 223 -0.70 9.44 16.10
N ASP A 224 -0.20 8.48 16.87
CA ASP A 224 0.96 8.66 17.74
C ASP A 224 2.23 8.94 16.92
N GLY A 225 2.43 8.22 15.81
CA GLY A 225 3.57 8.41 14.92
C GLY A 225 3.55 9.75 14.20
N LEU A 226 2.37 10.21 13.73
CA LEU A 226 2.24 11.55 13.15
C LEU A 226 2.52 12.64 14.20
N THR A 227 2.04 12.45 15.43
CA THR A 227 2.33 13.34 16.56
C THR A 227 3.84 13.36 16.86
N ALA A 228 4.50 12.21 16.84
CA ALA A 228 5.94 12.11 17.05
C ALA A 228 6.73 12.81 15.92
N LEU A 229 6.32 12.65 14.66
CA LEU A 229 6.91 13.37 13.52
C LEU A 229 6.79 14.89 13.67
N LYS A 230 5.62 15.39 14.06
CA LYS A 230 5.39 16.83 14.33
C LYS A 230 6.24 17.37 15.48
N ASN A 231 6.63 16.51 16.42
CA ASN A 231 7.48 16.85 17.56
C ASN A 231 8.98 16.56 17.34
N GLU A 232 9.36 16.08 16.15
CA GLU A 232 10.72 15.60 15.84
C GLU A 232 11.24 14.52 16.81
N ASP A 233 10.33 13.69 17.33
CA ASP A 233 10.62 12.59 18.26
C ASP A 233 10.87 11.28 17.52
N MET A 234 12.13 11.06 17.12
CA MET A 234 12.52 9.85 16.37
C MET A 234 12.12 8.54 17.06
N GLN A 235 12.27 8.46 18.39
CA GLN A 235 11.93 7.22 19.10
C GLN A 235 10.42 6.98 19.07
N GLY A 236 9.63 8.03 19.25
CA GLY A 236 8.17 7.96 19.11
C GLY A 236 7.73 7.48 17.72
N VAL A 237 8.37 7.94 16.64
CA VAL A 237 8.06 7.48 15.27
C VAL A 237 8.39 5.99 15.10
N ILE A 238 9.55 5.54 15.60
CA ILE A 238 9.97 4.14 15.53
C ILE A 238 9.02 3.25 16.33
N ASP A 239 8.67 3.64 17.55
CA ASP A 239 7.75 2.88 18.42
C ASP A 239 6.36 2.75 17.77
N ALA A 240 5.85 3.84 17.18
CA ALA A 240 4.60 3.84 16.43
C ALA A 240 4.66 2.90 15.22
N ARG A 241 5.72 2.98 14.40
CA ARG A 241 5.92 2.10 13.23
C ARG A 241 5.96 0.63 13.64
N ASP A 242 6.68 0.31 14.72
CA ASP A 242 6.78 -1.05 15.24
C ASP A 242 5.43 -1.59 15.73
N GLU A 243 4.59 -0.75 16.34
CA GLU A 243 3.24 -1.13 16.72
C GLU A 243 2.34 -1.38 15.50
N VAL A 244 2.40 -0.54 14.46
CA VAL A 244 1.70 -0.80 13.19
C VAL A 244 2.14 -2.14 12.58
N LEU A 245 3.45 -2.37 12.47
CA LEU A 245 4.00 -3.62 11.94
C LEU A 245 3.55 -4.83 12.77
N LYS A 246 3.55 -4.72 14.11
CA LYS A 246 3.04 -5.76 14.99
C LYS A 246 1.58 -6.10 14.70
N ASN A 247 0.72 -5.10 14.51
CA ASN A 247 -0.69 -5.31 14.20
C ASN A 247 -0.88 -5.97 12.82
N VAL A 248 -0.12 -5.54 11.81
CA VAL A 248 -0.05 -6.22 10.49
C VAL A 248 0.36 -7.69 10.63
N VAL A 249 1.40 -7.98 11.41
CA VAL A 249 1.84 -9.37 11.66
C VAL A 249 0.77 -10.20 12.36
N ILE A 250 0.02 -9.63 13.30
CA ILE A 250 -1.11 -10.32 13.97
C ILE A 250 -2.18 -10.69 12.94
N VAL A 251 -2.58 -9.74 12.09
CA VAL A 251 -3.61 -9.94 11.06
C VAL A 251 -3.22 -11.08 10.11
N TYR A 252 -2.01 -11.04 9.58
CA TYR A 252 -1.57 -12.06 8.62
C TYR A 252 -1.24 -13.41 9.27
N SER A 253 -0.81 -13.43 10.54
CA SER A 253 -0.74 -14.68 11.31
C SER A 253 -2.12 -15.32 11.49
N GLN A 254 -3.15 -14.51 11.75
CA GLN A 254 -4.53 -14.98 11.81
C GLN A 254 -5.03 -15.49 10.46
N ALA A 255 -4.65 -14.84 9.35
CA ALA A 255 -4.95 -15.29 7.99
C ALA A 255 -4.35 -16.69 7.75
N SER A 256 -3.05 -16.86 7.94
CA SER A 256 -2.36 -18.13 7.70
C SER A 256 -2.92 -19.27 8.56
N VAL A 257 -3.22 -19.02 9.85
CA VAL A 257 -3.85 -20.02 10.73
C VAL A 257 -5.24 -20.41 10.24
N ARG A 258 -6.04 -19.43 9.78
CA ARG A 258 -7.38 -19.71 9.27
C ARG A 258 -7.32 -20.57 8.02
N TYR A 259 -6.52 -20.19 7.03
CA TYR A 259 -6.52 -20.89 5.75
C TYR A 259 -5.89 -22.28 5.85
N ALA A 260 -4.87 -22.46 6.70
CA ALA A 260 -4.38 -23.79 7.04
C ALA A 260 -5.48 -24.67 7.68
N SER A 261 -6.33 -24.11 8.56
CA SER A 261 -7.48 -24.83 9.13
C SER A 261 -8.52 -25.16 8.06
N LYS A 262 -8.80 -24.24 7.14
CA LYS A 262 -9.78 -24.43 6.06
C LYS A 262 -9.36 -25.53 5.10
N MET A 263 -8.12 -25.49 4.62
CA MET A 263 -7.54 -26.56 3.80
C MET A 263 -7.64 -27.93 4.47
N THR A 264 -7.49 -28.00 5.80
CA THR A 264 -7.65 -29.25 6.55
C THR A 264 -9.09 -29.77 6.49
N ASP A 265 -10.07 -28.88 6.64
CA ASP A 265 -11.50 -29.21 6.55
C ASP A 265 -11.88 -29.65 5.12
N ASP A 266 -11.39 -28.94 4.10
CA ASP A 266 -11.67 -29.24 2.69
C ASP A 266 -11.12 -30.60 2.29
N LEU A 267 -9.89 -30.91 2.73
CA LEU A 267 -9.27 -32.22 2.51
C LEU A 267 -10.08 -33.34 3.19
N ALA A 268 -10.62 -33.09 4.39
CA ALA A 268 -11.47 -34.06 5.09
C ALA A 268 -12.83 -34.24 4.39
N ALA A 269 -13.34 -33.20 3.74
CA ALA A 269 -14.56 -33.24 2.93
C ALA A 269 -14.34 -33.82 1.51
N GLY A 270 -13.09 -33.91 1.06
CA GLY A 270 -12.73 -34.28 -0.31
C GLY A 270 -13.01 -33.16 -1.31
N ASP A 271 -13.08 -31.91 -0.87
CA ASP A 271 -13.30 -30.73 -1.70
C ASP A 271 -11.96 -30.17 -2.18
N THR A 272 -11.45 -30.72 -3.28
CA THR A 272 -10.15 -30.28 -3.81
C THR A 272 -10.21 -28.87 -4.39
N ALA A 273 -11.37 -28.40 -4.83
CA ALA A 273 -11.51 -27.06 -5.41
C ALA A 273 -11.37 -25.98 -4.32
N ASP A 274 -12.04 -26.15 -3.18
CA ASP A 274 -11.88 -25.23 -2.05
C ASP A 274 -10.50 -25.36 -1.39
N TYR A 275 -9.91 -26.56 -1.38
CA TYR A 275 -8.54 -26.77 -0.91
C TYR A 275 -7.53 -25.93 -1.71
N ASP A 276 -7.54 -26.04 -3.04
CA ASP A 276 -6.62 -25.31 -3.93
C ASP A 276 -6.83 -23.80 -3.81
N LYS A 277 -8.08 -23.36 -3.71
CA LYS A 277 -8.44 -21.96 -3.47
C LYS A 277 -7.87 -21.42 -2.15
N HIS A 278 -8.09 -22.12 -1.03
CA HIS A 278 -7.61 -21.65 0.27
C HIS A 278 -6.08 -21.68 0.40
N GLN A 279 -5.36 -22.42 -0.47
CA GLN A 279 -3.89 -22.43 -0.48
C GLN A 279 -3.28 -21.07 -0.81
N VAL A 280 -3.98 -20.23 -1.60
CA VAL A 280 -3.48 -18.93 -2.05
C VAL A 280 -4.02 -17.74 -1.25
N GLU A 281 -4.89 -17.98 -0.27
CA GLU A 281 -5.54 -16.91 0.50
C GLU A 281 -4.80 -16.51 1.81
N GLY A 282 -3.81 -17.31 2.25
CA GLY A 282 -3.22 -17.22 3.60
C GLY A 282 -1.75 -16.85 3.68
#